data_AF-A0A3M1P9L5-F1
#
_entry.id   AF-A0A3M1P9L5-F1
#
_cell.length_a   1.000
_cell.length_b   1.000
_cell.length_c   1.000
_cell.angle_alpha   90.00
_cell.angle_beta   90.00
_cell.angle_gamma   90.00
#
_symmetry.space_group_name_H-M   'P 1'
#
loop_
_entity.id
_entity.type
_entity.pdbx_description
1 polymer ?
#
loop_
_entity_poly.entity_id
_entity_poly.type
_entity_poly.pdbx_seq_one_letter_code
_entity_poly.pdbx_strand_id
1 'polypeptide(L)'
;MSKQLATIKLTDLPLLFKLVFTLFIVMILIAYGVSMFNLYLTYNLTDGKPGLSVDDLRRAFYGNRNQTLLASKIDGGSMAQFLPFPGEKEEILSWLQDGATKEGYEKVKHVFEDRCITCHQPKRLMWKRPLTTFEQVKEVAVVD
;
A
#
# COMPACT_ATOMS: atom_id res chain seq x y z
N MET A 1 -53.02 7.27 12.25
CA MET A 1 -53.01 7.75 10.84
C MET A 1 -51.65 7.40 10.25
N SER A 2 -51.53 6.19 9.70
CA SER A 2 -50.28 5.68 9.13
C SER A 2 -49.95 6.47 7.87
N LYS A 3 -48.88 7.28 7.90
CA LYS A 3 -48.34 7.87 6.68
C LYS A 3 -47.88 6.73 5.79
N GLN A 4 -48.67 6.47 4.74
CA GLN A 4 -48.26 5.67 3.59
C GLN A 4 -46.91 6.23 3.12
N LEU A 5 -45.84 5.43 3.25
CA LEU A 5 -44.57 5.73 2.63
C LEU A 5 -44.83 5.70 1.12
N ALA A 6 -44.97 6.88 0.51
CA ALA A 6 -45.17 6.99 -0.92
C ALA A 6 -44.00 6.30 -1.64
N THR A 7 -44.31 5.24 -2.38
CA THR A 7 -43.33 4.46 -3.15
C THR A 7 -42.92 5.28 -4.38
N ILE A 8 -42.03 6.25 -4.19
CA ILE A 8 -41.46 7.05 -5.28
C ILE A 8 -40.60 6.11 -6.15
N LYS A 9 -40.96 5.97 -7.43
CA LYS A 9 -40.18 5.17 -8.39
C LYS A 9 -39.25 6.07 -9.18
N LEU A 10 -38.09 5.56 -9.60
CA LEU A 10 -37.13 6.30 -10.41
C LEU A 10 -37.75 6.81 -11.73
N THR A 11 -38.72 6.07 -12.28
CA THR A 11 -39.47 6.43 -13.49
C THR A 11 -40.28 7.72 -13.32
N ASP A 12 -40.72 8.03 -12.10
CA ASP A 12 -41.59 9.18 -11.80
C ASP A 12 -40.79 10.47 -11.57
N LEU A 13 -39.44 10.39 -11.55
CA LEU A 13 -38.60 11.56 -11.30
C LEU A 13 -38.44 12.44 -12.56
N PRO A 14 -38.29 13.77 -12.38
CA PRO A 14 -37.94 14.68 -13.45
C PRO A 14 -36.63 14.28 -14.15
N LEU A 15 -36.53 14.61 -15.44
CA LEU A 15 -35.39 14.28 -16.28
C LEU A 15 -34.05 14.72 -15.68
N LEU A 16 -34.01 15.89 -15.03
CA LEU A 16 -32.82 16.42 -14.37
C LEU A 16 -32.27 15.46 -13.31
N PHE A 17 -33.13 14.92 -12.45
CA PHE A 17 -32.70 14.00 -11.40
C PHE A 17 -32.20 12.68 -11.99
N LYS A 18 -32.86 12.16 -13.03
CA LYS A 18 -32.41 10.96 -13.74
C LYS A 18 -31.01 11.16 -14.33
N LEU A 19 -30.76 12.31 -14.94
CA LEU A 19 -29.43 12.69 -15.45
C LEU A 19 -28.38 12.74 -14.34
N VAL A 20 -28.69 13.38 -13.22
CA VAL A 20 -27.77 13.47 -12.07
C VAL A 20 -27.44 12.07 -11.54
N PHE A 21 -28.43 11.20 -11.36
CA PHE A 21 -28.18 9.83 -10.89
C PHE A 21 -27.34 9.01 -11.88
N THR A 22 -27.65 9.10 -13.18
CA THR A 22 -26.86 8.40 -14.21
C THR A 22 -25.41 8.89 -14.22
N LEU A 23 -25.19 10.20 -14.22
CA LEU A 23 -23.84 10.78 -14.21
C LEU A 23 -23.08 10.39 -12.93
N PHE A 24 -23.75 10.42 -11.78
CA PHE A 24 -23.16 9.99 -10.51
C PHE A 24 -22.73 8.52 -10.54
N ILE A 25 -23.58 7.62 -11.06
CA ILE A 25 -23.24 6.19 -11.20
C ILE A 25 -22.07 6.01 -12.16
N VAL A 26 -22.07 6.68 -13.31
CA VAL A 26 -20.97 6.62 -14.28
C VAL A 26 -19.66 7.10 -13.65
N MET A 27 -19.69 8.21 -12.90
CA MET A 27 -18.52 8.72 -12.18
C MET A 27 -17.99 7.71 -11.17
N ILE A 28 -18.86 7.08 -10.37
CA ILE A 28 -18.45 6.03 -9.42
C ILE A 28 -17.86 4.82 -10.16
N LEU A 29 -18.43 4.40 -11.28
CA LEU A 29 -17.92 3.27 -12.05
C LEU A 29 -16.52 3.56 -12.60
N ILE A 30 -16.28 4.77 -13.09
CA ILE A 30 -14.94 5.19 -13.55
C ILE A 30 -13.97 5.20 -12.38
N ALA A 31 -14.34 5.82 -11.25
CA ALA A 31 -13.50 5.88 -10.06
C ALA A 31 -13.15 4.47 -9.54
N TYR A 32 -14.14 3.57 -9.50
CA TYR A 32 -13.95 2.17 -9.12
C TYR A 32 -13.02 1.44 -10.09
N GLY A 33 -13.18 1.64 -11.40
CA GLY A 33 -12.30 1.05 -12.41
C GLY A 33 -10.85 1.52 -12.27
N VAL A 34 -10.63 2.82 -12.08
CA VAL A 34 -9.29 3.39 -11.84
C VAL A 34 -8.70 2.86 -10.53
N SER A 35 -9.50 2.79 -9.46
CA SER A 35 -9.06 2.25 -8.17
C SER A 35 -8.66 0.77 -8.30
N MET A 36 -9.44 -0.04 -9.01
CA MET A 36 -9.13 -1.45 -9.21
C MET A 36 -7.88 -1.65 -10.07
N PHE A 37 -7.69 -0.80 -11.08
CA PHE A 37 -6.49 -0.80 -11.90
C PHE A 37 -5.25 -0.42 -11.10
N ASN A 38 -5.33 0.60 -10.25
CA ASN A 38 -4.26 0.96 -9.32
C ASN A 38 -3.94 -0.19 -8.36
N LEU A 39 -4.96 -0.82 -7.77
CA LEU A 39 -4.80 -1.98 -6.90
C LEU A 39 -4.06 -3.12 -7.60
N TYR A 40 -4.41 -3.41 -8.86
CA TYR A 40 -3.70 -4.41 -9.65
C TYR A 40 -2.23 -4.01 -9.88
N LEU A 41 -1.96 -2.78 -10.32
CA LEU A 41 -0.58 -2.33 -10.58
C LEU A 41 0.30 -2.32 -9.33
N THR A 42 -0.28 -2.07 -8.16
CA THR A 42 0.46 -1.97 -6.90
C THR A 42 0.68 -3.33 -6.23
N TYR A 43 -0.28 -4.26 -6.34
CA TYR A 43 -0.26 -5.49 -5.54
C TYR A 43 -0.29 -6.81 -6.32
N ASN A 44 -0.26 -6.79 -7.67
CA ASN A 44 -0.32 -8.03 -8.48
C ASN A 44 0.88 -8.98 -8.34
N LEU A 45 1.91 -8.62 -7.58
CA LEU A 45 3.14 -9.39 -7.43
C LEU A 45 3.57 -9.51 -5.95
N THR A 46 2.72 -9.08 -5.01
CA THR A 46 3.08 -9.04 -3.59
C THR A 46 3.34 -10.44 -3.02
N ASP A 47 2.65 -11.46 -3.53
CA ASP A 47 2.84 -12.87 -3.21
C ASP A 47 3.92 -13.59 -4.03
N GLY A 48 4.58 -12.86 -4.94
CA GLY A 48 5.59 -13.40 -5.86
C GLY A 48 5.01 -14.18 -7.04
N LYS A 49 3.69 -14.24 -7.22
CA LYS A 49 3.00 -14.83 -8.36
C LYS A 49 2.39 -13.71 -9.21
N PRO A 50 2.31 -13.89 -10.54
CA PRO A 50 1.66 -12.90 -11.39
C PRO A 50 0.14 -12.95 -11.21
N GLY A 51 -0.45 -11.83 -10.81
CA GLY A 51 -1.90 -11.62 -10.73
C GLY A 51 -2.34 -11.07 -9.38
N LEU A 52 -3.57 -10.54 -9.29
CA LEU A 52 -4.10 -10.06 -8.01
C LEU A 52 -4.88 -11.19 -7.31
N SER A 53 -4.33 -11.70 -6.22
CA SER A 53 -4.93 -12.72 -5.37
C SER A 53 -5.43 -12.16 -4.04
N VAL A 54 -6.25 -12.94 -3.33
CA VAL A 54 -6.67 -12.59 -1.96
C VAL A 54 -5.47 -12.56 -1.01
N ASP A 55 -4.43 -13.37 -1.28
CA ASP A 55 -3.22 -13.42 -0.46
C ASP A 55 -2.37 -12.16 -0.61
N ASP A 56 -2.39 -11.51 -1.78
CA ASP A 56 -1.77 -10.19 -1.99
C ASP A 56 -2.43 -9.13 -1.12
N LEU A 57 -3.77 -9.08 -1.18
CA LEU A 57 -4.56 -8.14 -0.37
C LEU A 57 -4.39 -8.41 1.13
N ARG A 58 -4.31 -9.69 1.53
CA ARG A 58 -4.06 -10.05 2.92
C ARG A 58 -2.68 -9.57 3.38
N ARG A 59 -1.62 -9.77 2.59
CA ARG A 59 -0.28 -9.30 2.95
C ARG A 59 -0.17 -7.78 2.98
N ALA A 60 -0.83 -7.12 2.04
CA ALA A 60 -0.85 -5.67 1.93
C ALA A 60 -1.63 -4.98 3.06
N PHE A 61 -2.81 -5.50 3.41
CA PHE A 61 -3.75 -4.80 4.30
C PHE A 61 -3.95 -5.47 5.66
N TYR A 62 -3.73 -6.78 5.79
CA TYR A 62 -4.07 -7.49 7.02
C TYR A 62 -3.04 -7.32 8.13
N GLY A 63 -1.89 -6.67 7.85
CA GLY A 63 -0.90 -6.23 8.81
C GLY A 63 -0.28 -7.38 9.63
N ASN A 64 1.05 -7.56 9.55
CA ASN A 64 1.69 -8.50 10.46
C ASN A 64 1.67 -7.94 11.90
N ARG A 65 1.05 -8.65 12.84
CA ARG A 65 1.02 -8.24 14.27
C ARG A 65 2.41 -8.26 14.92
N ASN A 66 3.34 -8.98 14.32
CA ASN A 66 4.75 -9.03 14.69
C ASN A 66 5.55 -8.16 13.71
N GLN A 67 5.26 -6.85 13.68
CA GLN A 67 5.94 -5.92 12.80
C GLN A 67 7.39 -5.73 13.25
N THR A 68 8.31 -5.72 12.28
CA THR A 68 9.71 -5.38 12.54
C THR A 68 9.84 -3.89 12.83
N LEU A 69 10.96 -3.48 13.44
CA LEU A 69 11.22 -2.06 13.69
C LEU A 69 11.17 -1.26 12.38
N LEU A 70 11.73 -1.79 11.29
CA LEU A 70 11.65 -1.18 9.96
C LEU A 70 10.21 -1.11 9.44
N ALA A 71 9.44 -2.21 9.53
CA ALA A 71 8.05 -2.25 9.10
C ALA A 71 7.21 -1.17 9.80
N SER A 72 7.36 -1.00 11.12
CA SER A 72 6.61 0.00 11.90
C SER A 72 6.92 1.46 11.51
N LYS A 73 8.08 1.72 10.88
CA LYS A 73 8.46 3.07 10.43
C LYS A 73 7.95 3.39 9.04
N ILE A 74 7.85 2.39 8.17
CA ILE A 74 7.41 2.58 6.77
C ILE A 74 5.91 2.30 6.58
N ASP A 75 5.28 1.54 7.48
CA ASP A 75 3.84 1.25 7.48
C ASP A 75 3.09 2.19 8.44
N GLY A 76 2.74 3.39 7.93
CA GLY A 76 2.02 4.40 8.71
C GLY A 76 2.88 5.14 9.74
N GLY A 77 4.18 4.83 9.82
CA GLY A 77 5.14 5.49 10.71
C GLY A 77 5.78 6.74 10.11
N SER A 78 6.83 7.23 10.80
CA SER A 78 7.51 8.49 10.46
C SER A 78 8.22 8.49 9.09
N MET A 79 8.50 7.31 8.54
CA MET A 79 9.22 7.13 7.28
C MET A 79 8.31 6.80 6.09
N ALA A 80 7.02 6.55 6.32
CA ALA A 80 6.06 6.19 5.27
C ALA A 80 6.01 7.24 4.14
N GLN A 81 6.13 8.53 4.47
CA GLN A 81 6.10 9.63 3.52
C GLN A 81 7.27 9.64 2.51
N PHE A 82 8.36 8.91 2.79
CA PHE A 82 9.55 8.87 1.92
C PHE A 82 9.52 7.73 0.90
N LEU A 83 8.41 6.98 0.82
CA LEU A 83 8.13 5.95 -0.18
C LEU A 83 6.88 6.37 -0.98
N PRO A 84 6.99 7.42 -1.84
CA PRO A 84 5.82 7.98 -2.52
C PRO A 84 5.37 7.16 -3.73
N PHE A 85 6.21 6.25 -4.23
CA PHE A 85 5.88 5.44 -5.39
C PHE A 85 5.13 4.17 -4.96
N PRO A 86 4.01 3.85 -5.62
CA PRO A 86 3.28 2.61 -5.34
C PRO A 86 4.18 1.39 -5.59
N GLY A 87 4.19 0.44 -4.66
CA GLY A 87 4.96 -0.81 -4.76
C GLY A 87 6.25 -0.79 -3.93
N GLU A 88 6.96 0.34 -3.82
CA GLU A 88 8.26 0.40 -3.10
C GLU A 88 8.13 -0.05 -1.64
N LYS A 89 7.05 0.38 -0.97
CA LYS A 89 6.75 -0.01 0.42
C LYS A 89 6.41 -1.50 0.49
N GLU A 90 5.55 -1.96 -0.41
CA GLU A 90 5.04 -3.33 -0.45
C GLU A 90 6.16 -4.34 -0.70
N GLU A 91 7.13 -3.99 -1.56
CA GLU A 91 8.31 -4.80 -1.81
C GLU A 91 9.15 -5.01 -0.53
N ILE A 92 9.42 -3.94 0.22
CA ILE A 92 10.14 -4.02 1.50
C ILE A 92 9.33 -4.82 2.53
N LEU A 93 8.03 -4.56 2.65
CA LEU A 93 7.18 -5.27 3.61
C LEU A 93 7.06 -6.76 3.29
N SER A 94 6.94 -7.12 2.01
CA SER A 94 6.91 -8.52 1.57
C SER A 94 8.24 -9.21 1.90
N TRP A 95 9.37 -8.56 1.61
CA TRP A 95 10.69 -9.06 1.98
C TRP A 95 10.87 -9.26 3.50
N LEU A 96 10.35 -8.33 4.32
CA LEU A 96 10.36 -8.46 5.77
C LEU A 96 9.49 -9.63 6.25
N GLN A 97 8.32 -9.85 5.62
CA GLN A 97 7.44 -10.97 5.91
C GLN A 97 8.05 -12.32 5.50
N ASP A 98 8.85 -12.34 4.44
CA ASP A 98 9.60 -13.50 3.96
C ASP A 98 10.86 -13.82 4.81
N GLY A 99 11.07 -13.09 5.92
CA GLY A 99 12.11 -13.36 6.89
C GLY A 99 13.40 -12.55 6.70
N ALA A 100 13.36 -11.46 5.93
CA ALA A 100 14.47 -10.54 5.75
C ALA A 100 15.78 -11.21 5.29
N THR A 101 15.65 -12.16 4.35
CA THR A 101 16.77 -12.93 3.81
C THR A 101 17.72 -12.08 2.96
N LYS A 102 18.98 -12.51 2.83
CA LYS A 102 19.98 -11.77 2.05
C LYS A 102 19.66 -11.79 0.56
N GLU A 103 19.15 -12.92 0.06
CA GLU A 103 18.75 -13.10 -1.33
C GLU A 103 17.55 -12.21 -1.67
N GLY A 104 16.60 -12.05 -0.75
CA GLY A 104 15.48 -11.11 -0.90
C GLY A 104 15.92 -9.65 -0.84
N TYR A 105 16.94 -9.34 -0.02
CA TYR A 105 17.46 -7.98 0.11
C TYR A 105 17.96 -7.42 -1.23
N GLU A 106 18.63 -8.23 -2.06
CA GLU A 106 19.13 -7.77 -3.37
C GLU A 106 18.00 -7.29 -4.30
N LYS A 107 16.77 -7.80 -4.14
CA LYS A 107 15.61 -7.35 -4.92
C LYS A 107 15.13 -5.96 -4.49
N VAL A 108 15.11 -5.70 -3.17
CA VAL A 108 14.61 -4.45 -2.57
C VAL A 108 15.71 -3.39 -2.37
N LYS A 109 16.98 -3.76 -2.59
CA LYS A 109 18.17 -2.92 -2.37
C LYS A 109 18.07 -1.56 -3.06
N HIS A 110 17.52 -1.52 -4.27
CA HIS A 110 17.34 -0.29 -5.03
C HIS A 110 16.52 0.74 -4.24
N VAL A 111 15.46 0.33 -3.53
CA VAL A 111 14.65 1.22 -2.69
C VAL A 111 15.48 1.81 -1.55
N PHE A 112 16.35 1.01 -0.93
CA PHE A 112 17.25 1.50 0.12
C PHE A 112 18.25 2.53 -0.41
N GLU A 113 18.83 2.25 -1.58
CA GLU A 113 19.79 3.15 -2.24
C GLU A 113 19.13 4.47 -2.66
N ASP A 114 17.92 4.42 -3.21
CA ASP A 114 17.21 5.57 -3.75
C ASP A 114 16.51 6.42 -2.66
N ARG A 115 16.04 5.80 -1.58
CA ARG A 115 15.18 6.46 -0.57
C ARG A 115 15.82 6.55 0.82
N CYS A 116 16.48 5.49 1.28
CA CYS A 116 16.88 5.37 2.68
C CYS A 116 18.27 5.96 2.93
N ILE A 117 19.26 5.60 2.10
CA ILE A 117 20.68 5.95 2.28
C ILE A 117 20.92 7.46 2.26
N THR A 118 20.07 8.24 1.57
CA THR A 118 20.14 9.71 1.56
C THR A 118 20.23 10.29 2.98
N CYS A 119 19.44 9.76 3.92
CA CYS A 119 19.42 10.17 5.32
C CYS A 119 20.14 9.17 6.24
N HIS A 120 20.09 7.87 5.93
CA HIS A 120 20.63 6.75 6.71
C HIS A 120 22.04 6.33 6.26
N GLN A 121 22.94 7.30 6.13
CA GLN A 121 24.35 7.03 5.85
C GLN A 121 25.23 7.70 6.92
N PRO A 122 26.48 7.24 7.08
CA PRO A 122 27.43 7.89 7.97
C PRO A 122 27.51 9.39 7.66
N LYS A 123 27.56 10.22 8.71
CA LYS A 123 27.67 11.68 8.62
C LYS A 123 26.44 12.43 8.07
N ARG A 124 25.26 11.79 8.00
CA ARG A 124 23.97 12.46 7.67
C ARG A 124 23.03 12.52 8.87
N LEU A 125 21.82 13.06 8.64
CA LEU A 125 20.80 13.30 9.67
C LEU A 125 20.51 12.08 10.54
N MET A 126 20.41 10.88 9.93
CA MET A 126 20.12 9.62 10.63
C MET A 126 21.34 8.72 10.79
N TRP A 127 22.53 9.28 10.97
CA TRP A 127 23.80 8.53 11.07
C TRP A 127 23.83 7.48 12.19
N LYS A 128 23.00 7.62 13.24
CA LYS A 128 22.91 6.65 14.35
C LYS A 128 22.35 5.29 13.93
N ARG A 129 21.70 5.20 12.77
CA ARG A 129 21.18 3.97 12.19
C ARG A 129 21.51 3.96 10.70
N PRO A 130 22.77 3.68 10.31
CA PRO A 130 23.11 3.57 8.91
C PRO A 130 22.36 2.39 8.28
N LEU A 131 21.94 2.50 7.02
CA LEU A 131 21.24 1.46 6.25
C LEU A 131 21.97 1.20 4.93
N THR A 132 23.30 1.32 4.97
CA THR A 132 24.17 1.24 3.79
C THR A 132 24.58 -0.18 3.44
N THR A 133 24.48 -1.11 4.39
CA THR A 133 24.80 -2.53 4.19
C THR A 133 23.67 -3.42 4.68
N PHE A 134 23.60 -4.63 4.12
CA PHE A 134 22.59 -5.63 4.51
C PHE A 134 22.61 -5.91 6.01
N GLU A 135 23.80 -5.99 6.62
CA GLU A 135 23.96 -6.30 8.04
C GLU A 135 23.30 -5.23 8.91
N GLN A 136 23.44 -3.95 8.53
CA GLN A 136 22.82 -2.84 9.24
C GLN A 136 21.30 -2.82 9.06
N VAL A 137 20.81 -3.13 7.86
CA VAL A 137 19.38 -3.25 7.59
C VAL A 137 18.79 -4.43 8.37
N LYS A 138 19.53 -5.54 8.51
CA LYS A 138 19.10 -6.72 9.25
C LYS A 138 18.87 -6.43 10.73
N GLU A 139 19.64 -5.53 11.34
CA GLU A 139 19.43 -5.11 12.74
C GLU A 139 18.05 -4.48 12.97
N VAL A 140 17.51 -3.76 11.98
CA VAL A 140 16.20 -3.12 12.07
C VAL A 140 15.07 -3.98 11.44
N ALA A 141 15.43 -5.10 10.82
CA ALA A 141 14.50 -6.06 10.23
C ALA A 141 14.08 -7.18 11.20
N VAL A 142 14.50 -7.11 12.47
CA VAL A 142 14.05 -8.04 13.51
C VAL A 142 12.68 -7.60 14.03
N VAL A 143 11.84 -8.59 14.39
CA VAL A 143 10.57 -8.36 15.09
C VAL A 143 10.85 -7.70 16.43
N ASP A 144 10.18 -6.56 16.68
CA ASP A 144 10.30 -5.80 17.94
C ASP A 144 9.48 -6.46 19.07
#